data_AF-Q947L5-F1
#
_entry.id   AF-Q947L5-F1
#
_cell.length_a   1.000
_cell.length_b   1.000
_cell.length_c   1.000
_cell.angle_alpha   90.00
_cell.angle_beta   90.00
_cell.angle_gamma   90.00
#
_symmetry.space_group_name_H-M   'P 1'
#
loop_
_entity.id
_entity.type
_entity.pdbx_description
1 polymer ?
#
loop_
_entity_poly.entity_id
_entity_poly.type
_entity_poly.pdbx_seq_one_letter_code
_entity_poly.pdbx_strand_id
1 'polypeptide(L)'
;SAIKQVASGRFGVTPTFLVNADQLEIKIAQGAKPGEGGQLPGKKVSAYIARLRNSKPGVPLISPPPHHDIYSIEDLAQLIYDLHQINPKAKVSVKLVGEAGIGTVASGVAKANADIIQISGHDGGTGASPISS
;
A
#
# COMPACT_ATOMS: atom_id res chain seq x y z
N SER A 1 4.81 -15.11 -1.57
CA SER A 1 3.52 -14.54 -1.17
C SER A 1 2.70 -14.33 -2.42
N ALA A 2 1.48 -14.86 -2.46
CA ALA A 2 0.55 -14.70 -3.58
C ALA A 2 0.11 -13.23 -3.76
N ILE A 3 -0.11 -12.53 -2.64
CA ILE A 3 -0.45 -11.10 -2.63
C ILE A 3 0.81 -10.29 -2.31
N LYS A 4 1.06 -9.25 -3.10
CA LYS A 4 2.16 -8.31 -2.89
C LYS A 4 1.66 -6.89 -2.84
N GLN A 5 2.20 -6.13 -1.89
CA GLN A 5 1.68 -4.81 -1.57
C GLN A 5 2.52 -3.70 -2.21
N VAL A 6 1.83 -2.70 -2.75
CA VAL A 6 2.38 -1.43 -3.22
C VAL A 6 1.87 -0.35 -2.26
N ALA A 7 2.74 0.12 -1.37
CA ALA A 7 2.44 1.15 -0.38
C ALA A 7 3.29 2.41 -0.64
N SER A 8 2.94 3.54 -0.02
CA SER A 8 3.53 4.86 -0.24
C SER A 8 5.06 4.90 -0.28
N GLY A 9 5.75 4.18 0.59
CA GLY A 9 7.22 4.15 0.63
C GLY A 9 7.89 3.34 -0.49
N ARG A 10 7.14 2.57 -1.29
CA ARG A 10 7.62 1.68 -2.38
C ARG A 10 8.81 0.77 -2.00
N PHE A 11 9.00 0.50 -0.70
CA PHE A 11 10.12 -0.29 -0.22
C PHE A 11 10.10 -1.70 -0.82
N GLY A 12 11.14 -2.04 -1.58
CA GLY A 12 11.30 -3.36 -2.22
C GLY A 12 10.39 -3.60 -3.43
N VAL A 13 9.68 -2.58 -3.92
CA VAL A 13 8.88 -2.69 -5.14
C VAL A 13 9.82 -2.63 -6.35
N THR A 14 9.89 -3.74 -7.08
CA THR A 14 10.73 -3.94 -8.28
C THR A 14 9.93 -4.69 -9.34
N PRO A 15 10.33 -4.68 -10.62
CA PRO A 15 9.66 -5.49 -11.64
C PRO A 15 9.57 -6.97 -11.27
N THR A 16 10.67 -7.57 -10.83
CA THR A 16 10.70 -8.97 -10.36
C THR A 16 9.77 -9.20 -9.17
N PHE A 17 9.68 -8.24 -8.24
CA PHE A 17 8.70 -8.32 -7.17
C PHE A 17 7.28 -8.35 -7.73
N LEU A 18 6.90 -7.42 -8.60
CA LEU A 18 5.54 -7.24 -9.11
C LEU A 18 5.06 -8.41 -10.00
N VAL A 19 5.92 -8.96 -10.86
CA VAL A 19 5.55 -10.08 -11.76
C VAL A 19 5.40 -11.42 -11.03
N ASN A 20 5.88 -11.54 -9.79
CA ASN A 20 5.82 -12.76 -9.00
C ASN A 20 4.64 -12.74 -8.00
N ALA A 21 3.50 -12.19 -8.38
CA ALA A 21 2.28 -12.12 -7.57
C ALA A 21 1.05 -12.57 -8.36
N ASP A 22 0.09 -13.17 -7.67
CA ASP A 22 -1.26 -13.44 -8.17
C ASP A 22 -2.17 -12.21 -7.98
N GLN A 23 -1.83 -11.36 -7.01
CA GLN A 23 -2.54 -10.12 -6.71
C GLN A 23 -1.59 -9.01 -6.24
N LEU A 24 -1.83 -7.80 -6.70
CA LEU A 24 -1.13 -6.58 -6.33
C LEU A 24 -2.06 -5.68 -5.51
N GLU A 25 -1.71 -5.41 -4.25
CA GLU A 25 -2.52 -4.59 -3.34
C GLU A 25 -1.97 -3.16 -3.25
N ILE A 26 -2.68 -2.18 -3.80
CA ILE A 26 -2.46 -0.77 -3.54
C ILE A 26 -3.01 -0.45 -2.15
N LYS A 27 -2.12 -0.04 -1.23
CA LYS A 27 -2.49 0.24 0.15
C LYS A 27 -2.62 1.74 0.41
N ILE A 28 -3.84 2.26 0.23
CA ILE A 28 -4.17 3.66 0.52
C ILE A 28 -4.08 3.93 2.02
N ALA A 29 -4.69 3.06 2.84
CA ALA A 29 -4.76 3.27 4.28
C ALA A 29 -4.78 1.95 5.08
N GLN A 30 -4.69 2.04 6.41
CA GLN A 30 -4.90 0.92 7.33
C GLN A 30 -5.69 1.37 8.56
N GLY A 31 -6.54 0.49 9.11
CA GLY A 31 -7.43 0.83 10.23
C GLY A 31 -6.73 1.42 11.46
N ALA A 32 -5.56 0.87 11.81
CA ALA A 32 -4.80 1.29 13.00
C ALA A 32 -4.26 2.73 12.95
N LYS A 33 -4.17 3.31 11.74
CA LYS A 33 -3.67 4.68 11.50
C LYS A 33 -4.02 5.11 10.07
N PRO A 34 -5.29 5.48 9.81
CA PRO A 34 -5.78 5.72 8.46
C PRO A 34 -5.09 6.89 7.75
N GLY A 35 -4.66 7.91 8.51
CA GLY A 35 -4.01 9.12 7.99
C GLY A 35 -2.48 9.10 7.97
N GLU A 36 -1.82 7.96 8.24
CA GLU A 36 -0.36 7.88 8.35
C GLU A 36 0.27 6.75 7.53
N GLY A 37 1.55 6.92 7.23
CA GLY A 37 2.37 5.90 6.60
C GLY A 37 2.80 4.76 7.54
N GLY A 38 3.35 3.70 6.95
CA GLY A 38 3.99 2.62 7.69
C GLY A 38 5.18 3.13 8.51
N GLN A 39 5.40 2.54 9.69
CA GLN A 39 6.54 2.86 10.54
C GLN A 39 7.32 1.58 10.87
N LEU A 40 8.64 1.63 10.72
CA LEU A 40 9.56 0.59 11.17
C LEU A 40 10.70 1.25 11.96
N PRO A 41 10.76 1.05 13.29
CA PRO A 41 11.83 1.60 14.12
C PRO A 41 13.21 1.17 13.65
N GLY A 42 14.18 2.09 13.68
CA GLY A 42 15.55 1.85 13.18
C GLY A 42 16.23 0.63 13.80
N LYS A 43 16.00 0.37 15.10
CA LYS A 43 16.49 -0.84 15.79
C LYS A 43 16.01 -2.16 15.17
N LYS A 44 14.90 -2.15 14.43
CA LYS A 44 14.38 -3.32 13.68
C LYS A 44 14.89 -3.37 12.25
N VAL A 45 15.58 -2.33 11.76
CA VAL A 45 16.12 -2.25 10.39
C VAL A 45 17.51 -2.88 10.38
N SER A 46 17.54 -4.22 10.39
CA SER A 46 18.78 -5.00 10.23
C SER A 46 19.40 -4.80 8.84
N ALA A 47 20.66 -5.20 8.67
CA ALA A 47 21.33 -5.17 7.36
C ALA A 47 20.54 -5.94 6.28
N TYR A 48 19.91 -7.05 6.66
CA TYR A 48 19.03 -7.81 5.77
C TYR A 48 17.79 -7.02 5.34
N ILE A 49 17.08 -6.39 6.29
CA ILE A 49 15.90 -5.56 5.98
C ILE A 49 16.29 -4.35 5.15
N ALA A 50 17.40 -3.70 5.49
CA ALA A 50 17.91 -2.55 4.75
C ALA A 50 18.20 -2.90 3.29
N ARG A 51 18.84 -4.06 3.04
CA ARG A 51 19.07 -4.58 1.69
C ARG A 51 17.77 -4.85 0.94
N LEU A 52 16.77 -5.47 1.57
CA LEU A 52 15.47 -5.74 0.92
C LEU A 52 14.70 -4.46 0.55
N ARG A 53 14.92 -3.37 1.30
CA ARG A 53 14.19 -2.11 1.15
C ARG A 53 14.98 -1.01 0.45
N ASN A 54 16.19 -1.31 -0.04
CA ASN A 54 17.14 -0.33 -0.54
C ASN A 54 17.30 0.87 0.42
N SER A 55 17.43 0.59 1.72
CA SER A 55 17.58 1.60 2.77
C SER A 55 18.90 1.44 3.52
N LYS A 56 19.13 2.29 4.52
CA LYS A 56 20.32 2.23 5.39
C LYS A 56 20.02 1.38 6.65
N PRO A 57 20.93 0.46 7.06
CA PRO A 57 20.79 -0.27 8.33
C PRO A 57 20.71 0.69 9.53
N GLY A 58 19.87 0.35 10.51
CA GLY A 58 19.71 1.14 11.74
C GLY A 58 18.89 2.43 11.59
N VAL A 59 18.60 2.88 10.36
CA VAL A 59 17.83 4.10 10.11
C VAL A 59 16.33 3.80 10.14
N PRO A 60 15.51 4.54 10.92
CA PRO A 60 14.07 4.38 10.92
C PRO A 60 13.45 4.55 9.52
N LEU A 61 12.48 3.71 9.19
CA LEU A 61 11.71 3.84 7.95
C LEU A 61 10.30 4.31 8.28
N ILE A 62 10.05 5.59 8.02
CA ILE A 62 8.74 6.21 8.11
C ILE A 62 8.30 6.48 6.68
N SER A 63 7.26 5.78 6.23
CA SER A 63 6.72 6.01 4.90
C SER A 63 5.94 7.33 4.88
N PRO A 64 5.92 8.05 3.75
CA PRO A 64 5.01 9.17 3.56
C PRO A 64 3.56 8.73 3.80
N PRO A 65 2.68 9.58 4.36
CA PRO A 65 1.27 9.25 4.45
C PRO A 65 0.63 9.00 3.08
N PRO A 66 0.74 9.91 2.08
CA PRO A 66 0.16 9.65 0.76
C PRO A 66 1.09 8.83 -0.13
N HIS A 67 0.51 8.16 -1.10
CA HIS A 67 1.21 7.77 -2.31
C HIS A 67 1.52 9.04 -3.12
N HIS A 68 2.79 9.29 -3.43
CA HIS A 68 3.19 10.51 -4.16
C HIS A 68 2.84 10.51 -5.65
N ASP A 69 2.27 9.40 -6.13
CA ASP A 69 1.74 9.16 -7.46
C ASP A 69 0.21 8.98 -7.44
N ILE A 70 -0.46 9.33 -6.34
CA ILE A 70 -1.92 9.29 -6.21
C ILE A 70 -2.41 10.54 -5.47
N TYR A 71 -2.83 11.57 -6.21
CA TYR A 71 -3.44 12.78 -5.66
C TYR A 71 -4.91 12.96 -6.05
N SER A 72 -5.40 12.12 -6.96
CA SER A 72 -6.80 12.08 -7.41
C SER A 72 -7.23 10.67 -7.79
N ILE A 73 -8.49 10.50 -8.20
CA ILE A 73 -9.01 9.19 -8.61
C ILE A 73 -8.44 8.74 -9.96
N GLU A 74 -8.15 9.69 -10.85
CA GLU A 74 -7.48 9.44 -12.11
C GLU A 74 -6.02 9.03 -11.94
N ASP A 75 -5.32 9.57 -10.93
CA ASP A 75 -3.97 9.10 -10.60
C ASP A 75 -3.99 7.65 -10.06
N LEU A 76 -5.00 7.30 -9.25
CA LEU A 76 -5.20 5.91 -8.83
C LEU A 76 -5.45 5.00 -10.03
N ALA A 77 -6.28 5.45 -10.99
CA ALA A 77 -6.53 4.71 -12.22
C ALA A 77 -5.24 4.50 -13.02
N GLN A 78 -4.36 5.51 -13.07
CA GLN A 78 -3.07 5.38 -13.73
C GLN A 78 -2.18 4.33 -13.04
N LEU A 79 -2.12 4.32 -11.71
CA LEU A 79 -1.36 3.30 -11.01
C LEU A 79 -1.94 1.90 -11.22
N ILE A 80 -3.28 1.75 -11.20
CA ILE A 80 -3.94 0.47 -11.50
C ILE A 80 -3.56 0.00 -12.91
N TYR A 81 -3.61 0.91 -13.89
CA TYR A 81 -3.18 0.64 -15.26
C TYR A 81 -1.74 0.16 -15.30
N ASP A 82 -0.80 0.87 -14.67
CA ASP A 82 0.62 0.50 -14.65
C ASP A 82 0.87 -0.89 -14.04
N LEU A 83 0.12 -1.25 -12.99
CA LEU A 83 0.20 -2.56 -12.35
C LEU A 83 -0.35 -3.69 -13.24
N HIS A 84 -1.45 -3.44 -13.97
CA HIS A 84 -1.93 -4.38 -14.99
C HIS A 84 -0.95 -4.48 -16.17
N GLN A 85 -0.28 -3.40 -16.57
CA GLN A 85 0.71 -3.43 -17.65
C GLN A 85 1.92 -4.29 -17.29
N ILE A 86 2.45 -4.14 -16.07
CA ILE A 86 3.63 -4.91 -15.67
C ILE A 86 3.31 -6.38 -15.36
N ASN A 87 2.11 -6.67 -14.88
CA ASN A 87 1.67 -8.03 -14.60
C ASN A 87 0.20 -8.24 -15.02
N PRO A 88 -0.04 -8.56 -16.30
CA PRO A 88 -1.40 -8.73 -16.84
C PRO A 88 -2.19 -9.90 -16.24
N LYS A 89 -1.53 -10.79 -15.48
CA LYS A 89 -2.16 -11.95 -14.85
C LYS A 89 -2.60 -11.67 -13.41
N ALA A 90 -2.04 -10.65 -12.78
CA ALA A 90 -2.36 -10.33 -11.40
C ALA A 90 -3.62 -9.47 -11.30
N LYS A 91 -4.47 -9.79 -10.32
CA LYS A 91 -5.55 -8.88 -9.93
C LYS A 91 -4.99 -7.68 -9.18
N VAL A 92 -5.57 -6.51 -9.35
CA VAL A 92 -5.22 -5.31 -8.59
C VAL A 92 -6.30 -5.05 -7.55
N SER A 93 -5.89 -5.03 -6.27
CA SER A 93 -6.77 -4.68 -5.16
C SER A 93 -6.43 -3.32 -4.58
N VAL A 94 -7.46 -2.59 -4.15
CA VAL A 94 -7.28 -1.32 -3.43
C VAL A 94 -7.77 -1.50 -2.00
N LYS A 95 -6.87 -1.31 -1.05
CA LYS A 95 -7.16 -1.40 0.38
C LYS A 95 -7.50 -0.03 0.96
N LEU A 96 -8.73 0.10 1.42
CA LEU A 96 -9.31 1.28 2.06
C LEU A 96 -9.64 0.99 3.53
N VAL A 97 -9.99 2.03 4.27
CA VAL A 97 -10.48 1.95 5.65
C VAL A 97 -11.95 2.40 5.68
N GLY A 98 -12.76 1.71 6.47
CA GLY A 98 -14.18 2.01 6.62
C GLY A 98 -14.40 3.33 7.35
N GLU A 99 -15.03 4.28 6.68
CA GLU A 99 -15.50 5.54 7.23
C GLU A 99 -16.76 6.01 6.49
N ALA A 100 -17.47 6.99 7.04
CA ALA A 100 -18.63 7.58 6.35
C ALA A 100 -18.19 8.16 4.99
N GLY A 101 -18.88 7.81 3.91
CA GLY A 101 -18.53 8.23 2.54
C GLY A 101 -17.67 7.23 1.76
N ILE A 102 -17.23 6.12 2.37
CA ILE A 102 -16.42 5.10 1.69
C ILE A 102 -17.08 4.50 0.44
N GLY A 103 -18.41 4.46 0.38
CA GLY A 103 -19.15 3.97 -0.79
C GLY A 103 -18.90 4.81 -2.06
N THR A 104 -18.81 6.14 -1.92
CA THR A 104 -18.51 7.04 -3.04
C THR A 104 -17.09 6.80 -3.56
N VAL A 105 -16.13 6.65 -2.64
CA VAL A 105 -14.73 6.33 -2.98
C VAL A 105 -14.66 4.96 -3.67
N ALA A 106 -15.33 3.94 -3.11
CA ALA A 106 -15.37 2.60 -3.69
C ALA A 106 -15.96 2.59 -5.10
N SER A 107 -16.98 3.40 -5.39
CA SER A 107 -17.49 3.55 -6.75
C SER A 107 -16.44 4.14 -7.71
N GLY A 108 -15.65 5.12 -7.26
CA GLY A 108 -14.53 5.65 -8.04
C GLY A 108 -13.47 4.60 -8.31
N VAL A 109 -13.08 3.84 -7.28
CA VAL A 109 -12.10 2.75 -7.37
C VAL A 109 -12.54 1.66 -8.35
N ALA A 110 -13.83 1.28 -8.34
CA ALA A 110 -14.37 0.33 -9.31
C ALA A 110 -14.28 0.87 -10.75
N LYS A 111 -14.59 2.16 -10.96
CA LYS A 111 -14.44 2.81 -12.28
C LYS A 111 -12.99 2.97 -12.72
N ALA A 112 -12.06 3.03 -11.77
CA ALA A 112 -10.61 3.06 -12.00
C ALA A 112 -10.01 1.69 -12.36
N ASN A 113 -10.87 0.67 -12.57
CA ASN A 113 -10.51 -0.68 -13.01
C ASN A 113 -9.82 -1.55 -11.94
N ALA A 114 -10.07 -1.32 -10.65
CA ALA A 114 -9.64 -2.25 -9.61
C ALA A 114 -10.46 -3.56 -9.67
N ASP A 115 -9.80 -4.70 -9.53
CA ASP A 115 -10.44 -6.03 -9.51
C ASP A 115 -11.08 -6.34 -8.15
N ILE A 116 -10.52 -5.79 -7.07
CA ILE A 116 -10.91 -6.08 -5.69
C ILE A 116 -10.86 -4.79 -4.87
N ILE A 117 -11.90 -4.54 -4.08
CA ILE A 117 -11.92 -3.47 -3.08
C ILE A 117 -11.91 -4.11 -1.69
N GLN A 118 -10.85 -3.88 -0.93
CA GLN A 118 -10.73 -4.37 0.44
C GLN A 118 -11.06 -3.26 1.44
N ILE A 119 -12.08 -3.46 2.26
CA ILE A 119 -12.47 -2.53 3.32
C ILE A 119 -11.91 -3.04 4.65
N SER A 120 -11.07 -2.24 5.31
CA SER A 120 -10.55 -2.54 6.64
C SER A 120 -11.34 -1.80 7.71
N GLY A 121 -11.74 -2.49 8.77
CA GLY A 121 -12.30 -1.84 9.96
C GLY A 121 -11.28 -1.04 10.76
N HIS A 122 -11.75 -0.35 11.80
CA HIS A 122 -10.92 0.46 12.71
C HIS A 122 -10.04 -0.41 13.63
N ASP A 123 -10.48 -1.61 14.00
CA ASP A 123 -9.78 -2.55 14.91
C ASP A 123 -8.57 -3.28 14.29
N GLY A 124 -8.00 -2.74 13.22
CA GLY A 124 -6.85 -3.36 12.56
C GLY A 124 -5.61 -3.33 13.45
N GLY A 125 -4.95 -4.48 13.64
CA GLY A 125 -3.66 -4.53 14.35
C GLY A 125 -2.53 -3.80 13.62
N THR A 126 -1.50 -3.39 14.37
CA THR A 126 -0.30 -2.73 13.82
C THR A 126 0.94 -3.10 14.60
N GLY A 127 2.08 -3.27 13.91
CA GLY A 127 3.37 -3.53 14.55
C GLY A 127 4.04 -2.28 15.13
N ALA A 128 3.59 -1.08 14.72
CA ALA A 128 4.02 0.23 15.23
C ALA A 128 3.05 1.34 14.78
N SER A 129 2.45 2.02 15.75
CA SER A 129 1.56 3.18 15.56
C SER A 129 1.61 4.10 16.78
N PRO A 130 1.35 5.42 16.63
CA PRO A 130 1.03 6.27 17.78
C PRO A 130 -0.16 5.71 18.58
N ILE A 131 -0.18 5.97 19.88
CA ILE A 131 -1.27 5.53 20.79
C ILE A 131 -2.56 6.32 20.50
N SER A 132 -2.44 7.54 19.98
CA SER A 132 -3.55 8.45 19.71
C SER A 132 -4.22 8.25 18.34
N SER A 133 -3.79 7.24 17.56
CA SER A 133 -4.25 6.98 16.19
C SER A 133 -5.60 6.26 16.13
#